data_AF-A0A7G6VUK1-F1
#
_entry.id   AF-A0A7G6VUK1-F1
#
_cell.length_a   1.000
_cell.length_b   1.000
_cell.length_c   1.000
_cell.angle_alpha   90.00
_cell.angle_beta   90.00
_cell.angle_gamma   90.00
#
_symmetry.space_group_name_H-M   'P 1'
#
loop_
_entity.id
_entity.type
_entity.pdbx_description
1 polymer ?
#
loop_
_entity_poly.entity_id
_entity_poly.type
_entity_poly.pdbx_seq_one_letter_code
_entity_poly.pdbx_strand_id
1 'polypeptide(L)'
;MHEVTEAEAAIIETTRRLTRKLMAQVTTRGVTPADATIGLAYALHDAATELTGDPISAVEWMRTAADLMDRQMMGGGNGRPN
;
A
#
# COMPACT_ATOMS: atom_id res chain seq x y z
N MET A 1 7.65 4.92 -18.83
CA MET A 1 8.01 4.78 -17.40
C MET A 1 7.41 5.98 -16.70
N HIS A 2 6.39 5.80 -15.85
CA HIS A 2 5.85 6.93 -15.07
C HIS A 2 6.84 7.20 -13.94
N GLU A 3 7.54 8.32 -14.03
CA GLU A 3 8.48 8.75 -13.00
C GLU A 3 7.68 9.36 -11.84
N VAL A 4 7.91 8.88 -10.62
CA VAL A 4 7.23 9.39 -9.44
C VAL A 4 7.71 10.80 -9.18
N THR A 5 6.79 11.76 -9.22
CA THR A 5 7.06 13.16 -8.88
C THR A 5 7.45 13.30 -7.41
N GLU A 6 8.17 14.36 -7.05
CA GLU A 6 8.50 14.64 -5.64
C GLU A 6 7.25 14.73 -4.75
N ALA A 7 6.14 15.25 -5.30
CA ALA A 7 4.86 15.33 -4.61
C ALA A 7 4.26 13.93 -4.35
N GLU A 8 4.25 13.05 -5.35
CA GLU A 8 3.80 11.66 -5.19
C GLU A 8 4.68 10.91 -4.17
N ALA A 9 6.00 11.10 -4.19
CA ALA A 9 6.92 10.50 -3.22
C ALA A 9 6.64 10.98 -1.79
N ALA A 10 6.37 12.28 -1.59
CA ALA A 10 6.01 12.85 -0.30
C ALA A 10 4.68 12.30 0.24
N ILE A 11 3.69 12.09 -0.65
CA ILE A 11 2.42 11.46 -0.30
C ILE A 11 2.65 10.01 0.13
N ILE A 12 3.41 9.23 -0.66
CA ILE A 12 3.74 7.84 -0.35
C ILE A 12 4.41 7.72 1.03
N GLU A 13 5.42 8.55 1.33
CA GLU A 13 6.10 8.47 2.63
C GLU A 13 5.19 8.93 3.79
N THR A 14 4.37 9.95 3.57
CA THR A 14 3.39 10.39 4.57
C THR A 14 2.42 9.27 4.91
N THR A 15 1.86 8.60 3.90
CA THR A 15 0.95 7.46 4.07
C THR A 15 1.64 6.31 4.79
N ARG A 16 2.87 5.93 4.38
CA ARG A 16 3.66 4.89 5.07
C ARG A 16 3.87 5.19 6.55
N ARG A 17 4.20 6.43 6.89
CA ARG A 17 4.38 6.86 8.28
C ARG A 17 3.09 6.74 9.09
N LEU A 18 1.95 7.12 8.52
CA LEU A 18 0.65 6.99 9.17
C LEU A 18 0.26 5.53 9.35
N THR A 19 0.49 4.68 8.35
CA THR A 19 0.25 3.23 8.45
C THR A 19 1.11 2.60 9.55
N ARG A 20 2.40 2.96 9.67
CA ARG A 20 3.25 2.46 10.78
C ARG A 20 2.70 2.82 12.16
N LYS A 21 2.15 4.04 12.31
CA LYS A 21 1.50 4.47 13.57
C LYS A 21 0.23 3.69 13.84
N LEU A 22 -0.61 3.49 12.82
CA LEU A 22 -1.83 2.70 12.92
C LEU A 22 -1.50 1.26 13.33
N MET A 23 -0.50 0.63 12.68
CA MET A 23 -0.02 -0.71 13.01
C MET A 23 0.40 -0.81 14.48
N ALA A 24 1.21 0.13 14.96
CA ALA A 24 1.61 0.16 16.37
C ALA A 24 0.40 0.30 17.33
N GLN A 25 -0.65 1.04 16.94
CA GLN A 25 -1.84 1.20 17.76
C GLN A 25 -2.75 -0.02 17.78
N VAL A 26 -2.82 -0.80 16.69
CA VAL A 26 -3.64 -2.02 16.68
C VAL A 26 -2.91 -3.18 17.35
N THR A 27 -1.59 -3.26 17.25
CA THR A 27 -0.81 -4.32 17.92
C THR A 27 -0.77 -4.14 19.44
N THR A 28 -0.83 -2.91 19.97
CA THR A 28 -0.98 -2.69 21.43
C THR A 28 -2.30 -3.21 22.00
N ARG A 29 -3.28 -3.54 21.14
CA ARG A 29 -4.56 -4.15 21.52
C ARG A 29 -4.51 -5.69 21.47
N GLY A 30 -3.34 -6.29 21.31
CA GLY A 30 -3.15 -7.74 21.24
C GLY A 30 -3.40 -8.35 19.85
N VAL A 31 -3.62 -7.52 18.82
CA VAL A 31 -3.75 -7.97 17.44
C VAL A 31 -2.36 -8.33 16.90
N THR A 32 -2.25 -9.48 16.23
CA THR A 32 -0.96 -9.88 15.64
C THR A 32 -0.61 -8.94 14.47
N PRO A 33 0.69 -8.73 14.16
CA PRO A 33 1.07 -7.96 12.97
C PRO A 33 0.45 -8.49 11.68
N ALA A 34 0.30 -9.81 11.54
CA ALA A 34 -0.31 -10.43 10.36
C ALA A 34 -1.79 -10.04 10.22
N ASP A 35 -2.59 -10.18 11.29
CA ASP A 35 -4.01 -9.81 11.28
C ASP A 35 -4.21 -8.31 11.06
N ALA A 36 -3.32 -7.48 11.64
CA ALA A 36 -3.32 -6.05 11.43
C ALA A 36 -3.07 -5.68 9.95
N THR A 37 -2.15 -6.38 9.28
CA THR A 37 -1.90 -6.21 7.84
C THR A 37 -3.10 -6.66 6.99
N ILE A 38 -3.80 -7.73 7.38
CA ILE A 38 -5.06 -8.12 6.72
C ILE A 38 -6.09 -6.99 6.87
N GLY A 39 -6.26 -6.44 8.08
CA GLY A 39 -7.17 -5.31 8.31
C GLY A 39 -6.84 -4.08 7.45
N LEU A 40 -5.55 -3.78 7.24
CA LEU A 40 -5.12 -2.73 6.32
C LEU A 40 -5.50 -3.02 4.86
N ALA A 41 -5.43 -4.27 4.42
CA ALA A 41 -5.82 -4.64 3.07
C ALA A 41 -7.33 -4.40 2.84
N TYR A 42 -8.17 -4.67 3.83
CA TYR A 42 -9.60 -4.32 3.79
C TYR A 42 -9.81 -2.81 3.74
N ALA A 43 -9.12 -2.03 4.58
CA ALA A 43 -9.24 -0.58 4.56
C ALA A 43 -8.78 0.04 3.22
N LEU A 44 -7.76 -0.54 2.58
CA LEU A 44 -7.35 -0.15 1.22
C LEU A 44 -8.41 -0.52 0.19
N HIS A 45 -9.04 -1.69 0.32
CA HIS A 45 -10.13 -2.12 -0.55
C HIS A 45 -11.34 -1.19 -0.45
N ASP A 46 -11.70 -0.72 0.74
CA ASP A 46 -12.77 0.26 0.94
C ASP A 46 -12.46 1.57 0.18
N ALA A 47 -11.25 2.12 0.36
CA ALA A 47 -10.82 3.33 -0.35
C ALA A 47 -10.76 3.14 -1.88
N ALA A 48 -10.32 1.98 -2.35
CA ALA A 48 -10.32 1.64 -3.77
C ALA A 48 -11.74 1.46 -4.32
N THR A 49 -12.68 0.99 -3.49
CA THR A 49 -14.11 0.87 -3.85
C THR A 49 -14.74 2.25 -3.99
N GLU A 50 -14.42 3.20 -3.11
CA GLU A 50 -14.85 4.59 -3.25
C GLU A 50 -14.32 5.23 -4.55
N LEU A 51 -13.07 4.92 -4.93
CA LEU A 51 -12.45 5.42 -6.16
C LEU A 51 -13.07 4.84 -7.43
N THR A 52 -13.36 3.53 -7.43
CA THR A 52 -13.79 2.79 -8.62
C THR A 52 -15.31 2.70 -8.77
N GLY A 53 -16.06 2.91 -7.69
CA GLY A 53 -17.51 2.78 -7.63
C GLY A 53 -18.02 1.34 -7.57
N ASP A 54 -17.13 0.34 -7.58
CA ASP A 54 -17.48 -1.08 -7.57
C ASP A 54 -16.40 -1.93 -6.86
N PRO A 55 -16.79 -2.81 -5.91
CA PRO A 55 -15.85 -3.66 -5.17
C PRO A 55 -14.96 -4.58 -6.01
N ILE A 56 -15.42 -5.04 -7.17
CA ILE A 56 -14.65 -5.94 -8.03
C ILE A 56 -13.54 -5.15 -8.73
N SER A 57 -13.89 -4.01 -9.31
CA SER A 57 -12.97 -3.07 -9.95
C SER A 57 -11.92 -2.55 -8.97
N ALA A 58 -12.27 -2.38 -7.70
CA ALA A 58 -11.33 -2.04 -6.63
C ALA A 58 -10.20 -3.08 -6.48
N VAL A 59 -10.53 -4.37 -6.54
CA VAL A 59 -9.53 -5.45 -6.46
C VAL A 59 -8.57 -5.40 -7.65
N GLU A 60 -9.08 -5.21 -8.87
CA GLU A 60 -8.23 -5.08 -10.06
C GLU A 60 -7.33 -3.83 -10.00
N TRP A 61 -7.87 -2.73 -9.47
CA TRP A 61 -7.09 -1.52 -9.23
C TRP A 61 -5.96 -1.77 -8.21
N MET A 62 -6.26 -2.44 -7.09
CA MET A 62 -5.26 -2.80 -6.08
C MET A 62 -4.15 -3.69 -6.64
N ARG A 63 -4.47 -4.64 -7.54
CA ARG A 63 -3.47 -5.46 -8.24
C ARG A 63 -2.59 -4.61 -9.15
N THR A 64 -3.20 -3.70 -9.91
CA THR A 64 -2.46 -2.76 -10.77
C THR A 64 -1.51 -1.88 -9.94
N ALA A 65 -1.95 -1.43 -8.77
CA ALA A 65 -1.11 -0.69 -7.83
C ALA A 65 0.05 -1.54 -7.28
N ALA A 66 -0.19 -2.82 -6.99
CA ALA A 66 0.87 -3.77 -6.61
C ALA A 66 1.88 -3.98 -7.73
N ASP A 67 1.44 -4.15 -8.98
CA ASP A 67 2.33 -4.28 -10.14
C ASP A 67 3.15 -3.00 -10.39
N LEU A 68 2.60 -1.82 -10.07
CA LEU A 68 3.35 -0.58 -10.12
C LEU A 68 4.45 -0.56 -9.04
N MET A 69 4.12 -0.96 -7.81
CA MET A 69 5.10 -1.05 -6.72
C MET A 69 6.22 -2.04 -7.06
N ASP A 70 5.88 -3.23 -7.57
CA ASP A 70 6.85 -4.25 -7.95
C ASP A 70 7.82 -3.73 -9.02
N ARG A 71 7.31 -3.11 -10.08
CA ARG A 71 8.14 -2.50 -11.13
C ARG A 71 9.05 -1.39 -10.60
N GLN A 72 8.57 -0.57 -9.65
CA GLN A 72 9.39 0.48 -9.04
C GLN A 72 10.50 -0.10 -8.15
N MET A 73 10.22 -1.17 -7.42
CA MET A 73 11.22 -1.86 -6.59
C MET A 73 12.27 -2.55 -7.46
N MET A 74 11.86 -3.18 -8.56
CA MET A 74 12.76 -3.85 -9.51
C MET A 74 13.55 -2.86 -10.38
N GLY A 75 12.97 -1.70 -10.72
CA GLY A 75 13.62 -0.65 -11.51
C GLY A 75 14.57 0.24 -10.72
N GLY A 76 14.45 0.29 -9.39
CA GLY A 76 15.33 1.05 -8.49
C GLY A 76 16.47 0.23 -7.86
N GLY A 77 16.52 -1.08 -8.10
CA GLY A 77 17.56 -1.96 -7.58
C GLY A 77 18.59 -2.29 -8.66
N ASN A 78 19.86 -1.91 -8.43
CA ASN A 78 20.97 -2.69 -8.99
C ASN A 78 20.75 -4.14 -8.52
N GLY A 79 20.27 -5.01 -9.41
CA GLY A 79 19.73 -6.32 -9.11
C GLY A 79 20.64 -7.22 -8.28
N ARG A 80 20.59 -7.06 -6.96
CA ARG A 80 21.18 -7.98 -6.00
C ARG A 80 20.09 -8.45 -5.05
N PRO A 81 19.80 -9.75 -5.04
CA PRO A 81 18.98 -10.34 -3.98
C PRO A 81 19.79 -10.26 -2.67
N ASN A 82 19.13 -9.90 -1.59
CA ASN A 82 19.55 -10.24 -0.23
C ASN A 82 18.80 -11.50 0.19
#